data_AF-A0A1X4HZK2-F1
#
_entry.id   AF-A0A1X4HZK2-F1
#
_cell.length_a   1.000
_cell.length_b   1.000
_cell.length_c   1.000
_cell.angle_alpha   90.00
_cell.angle_beta   90.00
_cell.angle_gamma   90.00
#
_symmetry.space_group_name_H-M   'P 1'
#
loop_
_entity.id
_entity.type
_entity.pdbx_description
1 polymer ?
#
loop_
_entity_poly.entity_id
_entity_poly.type
_entity_poly.pdbx_seq_one_letter_code
_entity_poly.pdbx_strand_id
1 'polypeptide(L)'
;GRARAGLLHGAAGRALLFLRLYERDGDPALLDLARDALRQDLARCVRGAGGALQVDEGWRTMPYLGAGSVGIGMVLDDYLAHREDEEFERARGEIVAAAQAMFYAQPGLYRGVSGMVLYLARTTAGAPGTGPEAVRRQLDALSWHAMAYRGRLAFPGEQMMRLSMDLSTGTAGCLLAVASVHGAPPAGLPFLPPPRTRGGHMTRPLPGVVMKEDNPLSHEGKMS
;
A
#
# COMPACT_ATOMS: atom_id res chain seq x y z
N GLY A 1 -23.74 6.63 7.10
CA GLY A 1 -22.35 6.95 7.52
C GLY A 1 -21.51 7.29 6.29
N ARG A 2 -20.49 8.14 6.42
CA ARG A 2 -19.59 8.49 5.31
C ARG A 2 -18.87 7.23 4.83
N ALA A 3 -18.85 6.96 3.52
CA ALA A 3 -18.16 5.77 3.00
C ALA A 3 -16.66 5.79 3.33
N ARG A 4 -16.05 4.62 3.50
CA ARG A 4 -14.63 4.48 3.83
C ARG A 4 -13.77 4.67 2.57
N ALA A 5 -12.51 5.08 2.76
CA ALA A 5 -11.49 5.20 1.71
C ALA A 5 -10.24 4.40 2.11
N GLY A 6 -9.32 4.20 1.17
CA GLY A 6 -8.05 3.51 1.38
C GLY A 6 -8.09 2.02 1.03
N LEU A 7 -6.95 1.35 1.25
CA LEU A 7 -6.68 0.01 0.74
C LEU A 7 -7.63 -1.08 1.28
N LEU A 8 -7.89 -1.09 2.59
CA LEU A 8 -8.61 -2.19 3.24
C LEU A 8 -10.13 -2.06 3.19
N HIS A 9 -10.63 -0.84 3.08
CA HIS A 9 -12.06 -0.55 3.25
C HIS A 9 -12.63 0.41 2.19
N GLY A 10 -11.79 0.95 1.32
CA GLY A 10 -12.14 1.94 0.32
C GLY A 10 -12.21 1.42 -1.10
N ALA A 11 -12.35 2.36 -2.03
CA ALA A 11 -12.36 2.07 -3.45
C ALA A 11 -10.98 1.65 -3.97
N ALA A 12 -9.88 2.07 -3.34
CA ALA A 12 -8.53 1.63 -3.70
C ALA A 12 -8.35 0.11 -3.62
N GLY A 13 -8.96 -0.57 -2.64
CA GLY A 13 -8.96 -2.04 -2.58
C GLY A 13 -9.68 -2.69 -3.76
N ARG A 14 -10.78 -2.09 -4.24
CA ARG A 14 -11.49 -2.54 -5.45
C ARG A 14 -10.65 -2.27 -6.71
N ALA A 15 -10.00 -1.11 -6.77
CA ALA A 15 -9.08 -0.79 -7.87
C ALA A 15 -7.95 -1.82 -7.95
N LEU A 16 -7.38 -2.22 -6.81
CA LEU A 16 -6.35 -3.27 -6.78
C LEU A 16 -6.87 -4.60 -7.34
N LEU A 17 -8.10 -5.01 -6.98
CA LEU A 17 -8.74 -6.19 -7.56
C LEU A 17 -8.83 -6.08 -9.08
N PHE A 18 -9.36 -4.97 -9.60
CA PHE A 18 -9.51 -4.77 -11.05
C PHE A 18 -8.16 -4.75 -11.78
N LEU A 19 -7.12 -4.16 -11.19
CA LEU A 19 -5.76 -4.20 -11.73
C LEU A 19 -5.23 -5.63 -11.82
N ARG A 20 -5.41 -6.46 -10.78
CA ARG A 20 -4.94 -7.85 -10.80
C ARG A 20 -5.74 -8.73 -11.76
N LEU A 21 -7.03 -8.47 -11.93
CA LEU A 21 -7.84 -9.13 -12.96
C LEU A 21 -7.40 -8.71 -14.36
N TYR A 22 -7.12 -7.41 -14.58
CA TYR A 22 -6.61 -6.91 -15.86
C TYR A 22 -5.29 -7.58 -16.23
N GLU A 23 -4.35 -7.68 -15.28
CA GLU A 23 -3.06 -8.32 -15.52
C GLU A 23 -3.16 -9.81 -15.86
N ARG A 24 -4.27 -10.46 -15.49
CA ARG A 24 -4.55 -11.86 -15.81
C ARG A 24 -5.27 -12.02 -17.16
N ASP A 25 -6.31 -11.21 -17.39
CA ASP A 25 -7.28 -11.45 -18.47
C ASP A 25 -7.14 -10.46 -19.65
N GLY A 26 -6.46 -9.33 -19.44
CA GLY A 26 -6.18 -8.31 -20.46
C GLY A 26 -7.36 -7.40 -20.84
N ASP A 27 -8.52 -7.51 -20.19
CA ASP A 27 -9.70 -6.70 -20.52
C ASP A 27 -9.51 -5.22 -20.12
N PRO A 28 -9.41 -4.28 -21.08
CA PRO A 28 -9.16 -2.87 -20.81
C PRO A 28 -10.28 -2.17 -20.01
N ALA A 29 -11.50 -2.72 -19.96
CA ALA A 29 -12.58 -2.16 -19.15
C ALA A 29 -12.27 -2.24 -17.65
N LEU A 30 -11.47 -3.23 -17.22
CA LEU A 30 -11.03 -3.36 -15.83
C LEU A 30 -10.11 -2.20 -15.42
N LEU A 31 -9.31 -1.66 -16.34
CA LEU A 31 -8.52 -0.47 -16.06
C LEU A 31 -9.40 0.78 -15.91
N ASP A 32 -10.50 0.89 -16.67
CA ASP A 32 -11.44 1.99 -16.48
C ASP A 32 -12.12 1.91 -15.11
N LEU A 33 -12.54 0.71 -14.69
CA LEU A 33 -13.08 0.48 -13.34
C LEU A 33 -12.07 0.80 -12.23
N ALA A 34 -10.79 0.45 -12.43
CA ALA A 34 -9.72 0.79 -11.51
C ALA A 34 -9.53 2.31 -11.38
N ARG A 35 -9.52 3.03 -12.52
CA ARG A 35 -9.42 4.50 -12.56
C ARG A 35 -10.57 5.15 -11.79
N ASP A 36 -11.80 4.74 -12.06
CA ASP A 36 -12.98 5.35 -11.46
C ASP A 36 -13.04 5.09 -9.95
N ALA A 37 -12.63 3.90 -9.52
CA ALA A 37 -12.49 3.56 -8.11
C ALA A 37 -11.40 4.42 -7.42
N LEU A 38 -10.23 4.62 -8.05
CA LEU A 38 -9.18 5.48 -7.50
C LEU A 38 -9.65 6.94 -7.37
N ARG A 39 -10.33 7.49 -8.38
CA ARG A 39 -10.93 8.84 -8.33
C ARG A 39 -11.96 8.97 -7.21
N GLN A 40 -12.75 7.93 -6.94
CA GLN A 40 -13.71 7.94 -5.83
C GLN A 40 -13.03 8.10 -4.45
N ASP A 41 -11.87 7.48 -4.25
CA ASP A 41 -11.10 7.61 -3.01
C ASP A 41 -10.33 8.93 -2.96
N LEU A 42 -9.77 9.39 -4.09
CA LEU A 42 -9.09 10.70 -4.18
C LEU A 42 -10.04 11.88 -3.95
N ALA A 43 -11.30 11.78 -4.38
CA ALA A 43 -12.34 12.78 -4.11
C ALA A 43 -12.66 12.93 -2.60
N ARG A 44 -12.21 11.99 -1.77
CA ARG A 44 -12.32 12.04 -0.30
C ARG A 44 -11.05 12.57 0.37
N CYS A 45 -10.03 12.90 -0.40
CA CYS A 45 -8.81 13.44 0.13
C CYS A 45 -8.84 14.96 0.17
N VAL A 46 -8.15 15.52 1.15
CA VAL A 46 -7.93 16.96 1.31
C VAL A 46 -6.42 17.22 1.36
N ARG A 47 -6.03 18.41 0.90
CA ARG A 47 -4.65 18.87 1.00
C ARG A 47 -4.44 19.55 2.35
N GLY A 48 -3.51 19.02 3.13
CA GLY A 48 -3.06 19.63 4.38
C GLY A 48 -1.99 20.70 4.14
N ALA A 49 -1.46 21.26 5.22
CA ALA A 49 -0.29 22.10 5.18
C ALA A 49 0.90 21.35 4.54
N GLY A 50 1.70 22.04 3.73
CA GLY A 50 2.84 21.44 3.02
C GLY A 50 2.47 20.58 1.81
N GLY A 51 1.23 20.64 1.33
CA GLY A 51 0.81 19.97 0.09
C GLY A 51 0.54 18.47 0.23
N ALA A 52 0.54 17.93 1.45
CA ALA A 52 0.27 16.52 1.70
C ALA A 52 -1.20 16.18 1.43
N LEU A 53 -1.45 15.18 0.58
CA LEU A 53 -2.79 14.67 0.31
C LEU A 53 -3.14 13.55 1.29
N GLN A 54 -4.23 13.73 2.04
CA GLN A 54 -4.68 12.79 3.06
C GLN A 54 -6.18 12.55 2.97
N VAL A 55 -6.63 11.34 3.32
CA VAL A 55 -8.07 11.03 3.37
C VAL A 55 -8.73 11.85 4.47
N ASP A 56 -9.86 12.50 4.18
CA ASP A 56 -10.67 13.25 5.13
C ASP A 56 -11.82 12.40 5.69
N GLU A 57 -11.74 12.06 6.98
CA GLU A 57 -12.80 11.38 7.72
C GLU A 57 -13.85 12.36 8.32
N GLY A 58 -13.69 13.67 8.12
CA GLY A 58 -14.55 14.74 8.61
C GLY A 58 -14.21 15.27 10.00
N TRP A 59 -13.47 14.49 10.79
CA TRP A 59 -12.99 14.87 12.14
C TRP A 59 -11.47 14.76 12.28
N ARG A 60 -10.79 14.17 11.30
CA ARG A 60 -9.33 14.09 11.17
C ARG A 60 -8.96 13.74 9.73
N THR A 61 -7.67 13.90 9.41
CA THR A 61 -7.07 13.36 8.19
C THR A 61 -6.34 12.04 8.45
N MET A 62 -6.29 11.17 7.44
CA MET A 62 -5.73 9.82 7.54
C MET A 62 -4.68 9.56 6.45
N PRO A 63 -3.39 9.47 6.80
CA PRO A 63 -2.33 9.15 5.85
C PRO A 63 -2.11 7.64 5.71
N TYR A 64 -2.57 6.81 6.67
CA TYR A 64 -2.09 5.43 6.84
C TYR A 64 -2.42 4.44 5.72
N LEU A 65 -1.59 3.40 5.59
CA LEU A 65 -1.71 2.35 4.58
C LEU A 65 -3.11 1.69 4.52
N GLY A 66 -3.74 1.43 5.67
CA GLY A 66 -5.00 0.67 5.70
C GLY A 66 -6.21 1.45 5.21
N ALA A 67 -6.44 2.64 5.75
CA ALA A 67 -7.65 3.46 5.53
C ALA A 67 -7.35 4.91 5.15
N GLY A 68 -6.11 5.18 4.71
CA GLY A 68 -5.62 6.51 4.40
C GLY A 68 -4.97 6.61 3.03
N SER A 69 -4.40 7.77 2.77
CA SER A 69 -3.91 8.13 1.44
C SER A 69 -2.71 7.32 0.98
N VAL A 70 -1.85 6.83 1.88
CA VAL A 70 -0.77 5.91 1.50
C VAL A 70 -1.30 4.61 0.92
N GLY A 71 -2.43 4.10 1.42
CA GLY A 71 -3.11 2.95 0.82
C GLY A 71 -3.56 3.19 -0.61
N ILE A 72 -4.01 4.41 -0.90
CA ILE A 72 -4.36 4.86 -2.25
C ILE A 72 -3.10 4.95 -3.10
N GLY A 73 -2.03 5.56 -2.58
CA GLY A 73 -0.73 5.73 -3.25
C GLY A 73 -0.12 4.41 -3.72
N MET A 74 -0.21 3.34 -2.92
CA MET A 74 0.26 2.01 -3.29
C MET A 74 -0.39 1.49 -4.59
N VAL A 75 -1.68 1.77 -4.77
CA VAL A 75 -2.46 1.31 -5.93
C VAL A 75 -2.31 2.28 -7.11
N LEU A 76 -2.10 3.58 -6.86
CA LEU A 76 -1.75 4.54 -7.91
C LEU A 76 -0.45 4.15 -8.62
N ASP A 77 0.59 3.74 -7.87
CA ASP A 77 1.84 3.24 -8.43
C ASP A 77 1.62 2.06 -9.40
N ASP A 78 0.71 1.15 -9.06
CA ASP A 78 0.38 0.01 -9.93
C ASP A 78 -0.42 0.43 -11.16
N TYR A 79 -1.41 1.30 -11.00
CA TYR A 79 -2.21 1.78 -12.12
C TYR A 79 -1.35 2.54 -13.14
N LEU A 80 -0.45 3.40 -12.67
CA LEU A 80 0.39 4.26 -13.51
C LEU A 80 1.43 3.46 -14.32
N ALA A 81 1.72 2.22 -13.93
CA ALA A 81 2.52 1.30 -14.74
C ALA A 81 1.80 0.87 -16.04
N HIS A 82 0.47 0.94 -16.08
CA HIS A 82 -0.36 0.52 -17.21
C HIS A 82 -0.89 1.69 -18.04
N ARG A 83 -1.28 2.81 -17.41
CA ARG A 83 -1.84 3.99 -18.11
C ARG A 83 -1.37 5.30 -17.51
N GLU A 84 -1.16 6.29 -18.35
CA GLU A 84 -0.91 7.68 -17.93
C GLU A 84 -2.19 8.31 -17.37
N ASP A 85 -2.05 9.03 -16.26
CA ASP A 85 -3.08 9.91 -15.73
C ASP A 85 -2.40 11.02 -14.90
N GLU A 86 -2.48 12.26 -15.38
CA GLU A 86 -1.83 13.42 -14.75
C GLU A 86 -2.37 13.74 -13.35
N GLU A 87 -3.65 13.46 -13.10
CA GLU A 87 -4.25 13.63 -11.78
C GLU A 87 -3.62 12.65 -10.79
N PHE A 88 -3.42 11.41 -11.23
CA PHE A 88 -2.84 10.35 -10.41
C PHE A 88 -1.35 10.58 -10.17
N GLU A 89 -0.60 11.05 -11.17
CA GLU A 89 0.80 11.44 -10.99
C GLU A 89 0.94 12.55 -9.94
N ARG A 90 0.10 13.59 -10.03
CA ARG A 90 0.06 14.67 -9.04
C ARG A 90 -0.30 14.14 -7.66
N ALA A 91 -1.38 13.37 -7.55
CA ALA A 91 -1.84 12.80 -6.28
C ALA A 91 -0.76 11.92 -5.64
N ARG A 92 -0.06 11.11 -6.41
CA ARG A 92 1.04 10.26 -5.92
C ARG A 92 2.15 11.11 -5.28
N GLY A 93 2.56 12.22 -5.91
CA GLY A 93 3.54 13.14 -5.32
C GLY A 93 3.06 13.79 -4.02
N GLU A 94 1.79 14.17 -3.96
CA GLU A 94 1.18 14.74 -2.74
C GLU A 94 1.02 13.69 -1.62
N ILE A 95 0.84 12.41 -1.95
CA ILE A 95 0.78 11.30 -0.99
C ILE A 95 2.18 10.97 -0.44
N VAL A 96 3.22 11.10 -1.26
CA VAL A 96 4.63 11.02 -0.78
C VAL A 96 4.86 12.02 0.34
N ALA A 97 4.39 13.27 0.21
CA ALA A 97 4.49 14.25 1.28
C ALA A 97 3.73 13.83 2.56
N ALA A 98 2.58 13.15 2.43
CA ALA A 98 1.85 12.61 3.58
C ALA A 98 2.58 11.48 4.32
N ALA A 99 3.49 10.77 3.64
CA ALA A 99 4.30 9.70 4.20
C ALA A 99 5.59 10.18 4.89
N GLN A 100 5.80 11.50 4.97
CA GLN A 100 7.03 12.13 5.51
C GLN A 100 6.81 12.81 6.87
N ALA A 101 5.75 12.46 7.60
CA ALA A 101 5.52 13.05 8.91
C ALA A 101 6.70 12.73 9.86
N MET A 102 7.02 13.68 10.73
CA MET A 102 8.11 13.53 11.72
C MET A 102 7.73 12.61 12.88
N PHE A 103 6.43 12.39 13.10
CA PHE A 103 5.92 11.61 14.23
C PHE A 103 4.68 10.83 13.86
N TYR A 104 4.60 9.60 14.37
CA TYR A 104 3.44 8.73 14.27
C TYR A 104 3.11 8.18 15.65
N ALA A 105 1.82 8.11 15.98
CA ALA A 105 1.40 7.61 17.29
C ALA A 105 1.61 6.09 17.45
N GLN A 106 1.76 5.35 16.36
CA GLN A 106 1.72 3.89 16.36
C GLN A 106 2.74 3.29 15.40
N PRO A 107 3.31 2.11 15.71
CA PRO A 107 4.28 1.44 14.85
C PRO A 107 3.63 0.57 13.76
N GLY A 108 2.34 0.25 13.87
CA GLY A 108 1.67 -0.78 13.06
C GLY A 108 1.74 -0.60 11.55
N LEU A 109 1.50 -1.68 10.81
CA LEU A 109 1.58 -1.71 9.35
C LEU A 109 0.44 -0.92 8.70
N TYR A 110 -0.81 -1.20 9.09
CA TYR A 110 -1.98 -0.54 8.48
C TYR A 110 -2.33 0.80 9.11
N ARG A 111 -1.83 1.06 10.32
CA ARG A 111 -2.05 2.28 11.10
C ARG A 111 -0.79 2.64 11.87
N GLY A 112 0.24 3.07 11.16
CA GLY A 112 1.49 3.48 11.77
C GLY A 112 2.61 3.72 10.78
N VAL A 113 3.79 3.98 11.31
CA VAL A 113 5.00 4.29 10.56
C VAL A 113 5.50 3.11 9.70
N SER A 114 5.25 1.85 10.10
CA SER A 114 5.63 0.70 9.27
C SER A 114 4.95 0.72 7.90
N GLY A 115 3.71 1.21 7.81
CA GLY A 115 3.03 1.40 6.52
C GLY A 115 3.69 2.46 5.64
N MET A 116 4.29 3.48 6.25
CA MET A 116 5.03 4.56 5.56
C MET A 116 6.35 4.04 5.01
N VAL A 117 7.09 3.27 5.83
CA VAL A 117 8.32 2.58 5.41
C VAL A 117 8.03 1.69 4.20
N LEU A 118 7.00 0.83 4.29
CA LEU A 118 6.63 -0.06 3.19
C LEU A 118 6.30 0.72 1.91
N TYR A 119 5.54 1.81 2.03
CA TYR A 119 5.18 2.64 0.88
C TYR A 119 6.38 3.35 0.25
N LEU A 120 7.22 4.03 1.05
CA LEU A 120 8.38 4.76 0.55
C LEU A 120 9.46 3.83 -0.03
N ALA A 121 9.57 2.60 0.48
CA ALA A 121 10.45 1.58 -0.07
C ALA A 121 10.00 1.10 -1.45
N ARG A 122 8.70 1.21 -1.75
CA ARG A 122 8.07 0.65 -2.95
C ARG A 122 7.77 1.69 -4.03
N THR A 123 7.44 2.92 -3.64
CA THR A 123 6.88 3.90 -4.58
C THR A 123 7.84 4.27 -5.71
N THR A 124 7.28 4.50 -6.90
CA THR A 124 8.05 4.93 -8.09
C THR A 124 7.89 6.42 -8.37
N ALA A 125 7.30 7.16 -7.44
CA ALA A 125 7.11 8.60 -7.55
C ALA A 125 8.46 9.35 -7.64
N GLY A 126 8.62 10.14 -8.69
CA GLY A 126 9.73 11.09 -8.83
C GLY A 126 9.54 12.37 -8.01
N ALA A 127 8.97 12.27 -6.80
CA ALA A 127 8.61 13.42 -5.96
C ALA A 127 9.65 13.67 -4.85
N PRO A 128 9.78 14.92 -4.35
CA PRO A 128 10.63 15.21 -3.21
C PRO A 128 10.32 14.33 -1.99
N GLY A 129 11.39 13.83 -1.36
CA GLY A 129 11.34 12.94 -0.20
C GLY A 129 10.83 11.52 -0.50
N THR A 130 11.15 11.03 -1.70
CA THR A 130 11.38 9.60 -1.94
C THR A 130 12.87 9.25 -1.76
N GLY A 131 13.22 7.98 -1.95
CA GLY A 131 14.60 7.50 -1.91
C GLY A 131 15.11 7.09 -0.52
N PRO A 132 16.38 6.65 -0.43
CA PRO A 132 16.93 6.02 0.76
C PRO A 132 16.86 6.89 2.03
N GLU A 133 17.08 8.20 1.90
CA GLU A 133 17.01 9.14 3.01
C GLU A 133 15.60 9.28 3.58
N ALA A 134 14.58 9.25 2.72
CA ALA A 134 13.20 9.30 3.18
C ALA A 134 12.81 8.03 3.94
N VAL A 135 13.22 6.87 3.43
CA VAL A 135 13.04 5.58 4.09
C VAL A 135 13.79 5.55 5.43
N ARG A 136 15.03 6.03 5.47
CA ARG A 136 15.84 6.11 6.71
C ARG A 136 15.12 6.89 7.80
N ARG A 137 14.58 8.07 7.49
CA ARG A 137 13.82 8.88 8.44
C ARG A 137 12.64 8.11 9.06
N GLN A 138 11.93 7.32 8.24
CA GLN A 138 10.80 6.53 8.75
C GLN A 138 11.24 5.30 9.56
N LEU A 139 12.38 4.70 9.24
CA LEU A 139 12.99 3.66 10.07
C LEU A 139 13.45 4.22 11.43
N ASP A 140 14.00 5.44 11.44
CA ASP A 140 14.40 6.12 12.67
C ASP A 140 13.17 6.44 13.54
N ALA A 141 12.08 6.92 12.94
CA ALA A 141 10.81 7.11 13.64
C ALA A 141 10.21 5.78 14.18
N LEU A 142 10.30 4.69 13.41
CA LEU A 142 9.88 3.36 13.87
C LEU A 142 10.68 2.89 15.09
N SER A 143 11.98 3.22 15.15
CA SER A 143 12.86 2.83 16.27
C SER A 143 12.41 3.40 17.62
N TRP A 144 11.67 4.53 17.63
CA TRP A 144 11.15 5.12 18.87
C TRP A 144 10.09 4.26 19.56
N HIS A 145 9.48 3.32 18.83
CA HIS A 145 8.48 2.39 19.36
C HIS A 145 9.06 1.02 19.74
N ALA A 146 10.37 0.82 19.53
CA ALA A 146 11.03 -0.45 19.78
C ALA A 146 11.14 -0.75 21.28
N MET A 147 10.79 -1.97 21.68
CA MET A 147 10.92 -2.46 23.05
C MET A 147 11.72 -3.76 23.08
N ALA A 148 12.49 -3.94 24.15
CA ALA A 148 13.10 -5.23 24.45
C ALA A 148 12.08 -6.15 25.13
N TYR A 149 11.81 -7.31 24.54
CA TYR A 149 10.97 -8.35 25.11
C TYR A 149 11.66 -9.71 24.95
N ARG A 150 11.98 -10.36 26.08
CA ARG A 150 12.68 -11.66 26.11
C ARG A 150 13.97 -11.68 25.27
N GLY A 151 14.76 -10.60 25.36
CA GLY A 151 16.01 -10.46 24.60
C GLY A 151 15.85 -10.25 23.10
N ARG A 152 14.62 -10.01 22.62
CA ARG A 152 14.30 -9.70 21.22
C ARG A 152 13.58 -8.38 21.09
N LEU A 153 13.55 -7.86 19.87
CA LEU A 153 12.79 -6.66 19.53
C LEU A 153 11.29 -6.99 19.47
N ALA A 154 10.47 -6.14 20.09
CA ALA A 154 9.02 -6.21 20.02
C ALA A 154 8.43 -4.80 19.93
N PHE A 155 7.24 -4.71 19.35
CA PHE A 155 6.51 -3.45 19.19
C PHE A 155 5.15 -3.52 19.87
N PRO A 156 4.70 -2.41 20.47
CA PRO A 156 3.35 -2.31 21.00
C PRO A 156 2.33 -2.26 19.86
N GLY A 157 1.15 -2.84 20.09
CA GLY A 157 0.06 -2.89 19.11
C GLY A 157 -0.83 -1.65 19.14
N GLU A 158 -2.10 -1.83 18.76
CA GLU A 158 -3.11 -0.78 18.79
C GLU A 158 -3.18 -0.08 20.15
N GLN A 159 -3.35 1.25 20.14
CA GLN A 159 -3.31 2.14 21.32
C GLN A 159 -2.07 2.05 22.22
N MET A 160 -1.01 1.34 21.79
CA MET A 160 0.21 1.12 22.57
C MET A 160 0.02 0.45 23.95
N MET A 161 -1.14 -0.17 24.23
CA MET A 161 -1.46 -0.70 25.57
C MET A 161 -0.80 -2.06 25.87
N ARG A 162 -0.43 -2.82 24.83
CA ARG A 162 0.20 -4.14 24.96
C ARG A 162 1.11 -4.44 23.77
N LEU A 163 2.08 -5.32 23.96
CA LEU A 163 2.85 -5.89 22.86
C LEU A 163 1.95 -6.68 21.92
N SER A 164 2.21 -6.57 20.61
CA SER A 164 1.58 -7.41 19.60
C SER A 164 2.60 -8.03 18.65
N MET A 165 2.29 -9.23 18.18
CA MET A 165 3.09 -9.99 17.22
C MET A 165 2.37 -10.17 15.87
N ASP A 166 1.18 -9.61 15.70
CA ASP A 166 0.40 -9.75 14.47
C ASP A 166 0.91 -8.83 13.34
N LEU A 167 0.47 -9.11 12.12
CA LEU A 167 0.87 -8.40 10.90
C LEU A 167 0.32 -6.96 10.83
N SER A 168 -0.92 -6.75 11.30
CA SER A 168 -1.64 -5.50 11.14
C SER A 168 -1.11 -4.41 12.08
N THR A 169 -0.99 -4.76 13.37
CA THR A 169 -0.72 -3.81 14.45
C THR A 169 0.64 -4.01 15.11
N GLY A 170 1.25 -5.19 14.97
CA GLY A 170 2.36 -5.62 15.79
C GLY A 170 3.69 -5.83 15.08
N THR A 171 4.55 -6.58 15.78
CA THR A 171 5.95 -6.84 15.43
C THR A 171 6.12 -7.48 14.04
N ALA A 172 5.21 -8.37 13.61
CA ALA A 172 5.31 -8.97 12.27
C ALA A 172 5.11 -7.93 11.15
N GLY A 173 4.23 -6.94 11.36
CA GLY A 173 4.06 -5.82 10.43
C GLY A 173 5.29 -4.92 10.35
N CYS A 174 5.91 -4.65 11.49
CA CYS A 174 7.15 -3.88 11.57
C CYS A 174 8.30 -4.63 10.88
N LEU A 175 8.41 -5.94 11.09
CA LEU A 175 9.40 -6.79 10.43
C LEU A 175 9.20 -6.79 8.91
N LEU A 176 7.96 -6.89 8.42
CA LEU A 176 7.67 -6.83 6.98
C LEU A 176 8.15 -5.51 6.38
N ALA A 177 7.89 -4.39 7.05
CA ALA A 177 8.32 -3.08 6.58
C ALA A 177 9.86 -2.92 6.56
N VAL A 178 10.56 -3.44 7.57
CA VAL A 178 12.04 -3.45 7.56
C VAL A 178 12.57 -4.37 6.45
N ALA A 179 11.94 -5.54 6.26
CA ALA A 179 12.30 -6.50 5.23
C ALA A 179 11.95 -6.02 3.80
N SER A 180 11.04 -5.05 3.62
CA SER A 180 10.80 -4.43 2.31
C SER A 180 11.94 -3.50 1.90
N VAL A 181 12.81 -3.10 2.83
CA VAL A 181 13.98 -2.25 2.58
C VAL A 181 15.26 -3.09 2.51
N HIS A 182 15.42 -4.02 3.44
CA HIS A 182 16.67 -4.76 3.65
C HIS A 182 16.62 -6.24 3.23
N GLY A 183 15.46 -6.76 2.86
CA GLY A 183 15.30 -8.15 2.44
C GLY A 183 15.88 -8.42 1.05
N ALA A 184 16.33 -9.67 0.85
CA ALA A 184 16.76 -10.19 -0.45
C ALA A 184 16.04 -11.52 -0.74
N PRO A 185 14.95 -11.54 -1.54
CA PRO A 185 14.29 -10.38 -2.16
C PRO A 185 13.56 -9.49 -1.13
N PRO A 186 13.25 -8.23 -1.47
CA PRO A 186 12.45 -7.35 -0.62
C PRO A 186 11.08 -7.96 -0.29
N ALA A 187 10.66 -7.88 0.97
CA ALA A 187 9.34 -8.32 1.39
C ALA A 187 8.24 -7.39 0.84
N GLY A 188 7.04 -7.94 0.63
CA GLY A 188 5.88 -7.19 0.15
C GLY A 188 4.57 -7.80 0.64
N LEU A 189 3.49 -7.07 0.43
CA LEU A 189 2.14 -7.56 0.72
C LEU A 189 1.60 -8.40 -0.45
N PRO A 190 0.75 -9.41 -0.18
CA PRO A 190 0.04 -10.12 -1.23
C PRO A 190 -0.71 -9.14 -2.14
N PHE A 191 -0.72 -9.46 -3.44
CA PHE A 191 -1.35 -8.64 -4.49
C PHE A 191 -0.75 -7.24 -4.68
N LEU A 192 0.36 -6.90 -4.01
CA LEU A 192 1.13 -5.67 -4.21
C LEU A 192 2.60 -6.00 -4.54
N PRO A 193 2.87 -6.70 -5.67
CA PRO A 193 4.23 -6.96 -6.14
C PRO A 193 5.01 -5.64 -6.35
N PRO A 194 6.33 -5.66 -6.47
CA PRO A 194 7.09 -4.48 -6.88
C PRO A 194 6.48 -3.83 -8.13
N PRO A 195 6.31 -2.49 -8.18
CA PRO A 195 5.73 -1.82 -9.33
C PRO A 195 6.51 -2.13 -10.61
N ARG A 196 5.80 -2.34 -11.71
CA ARG A 196 6.45 -2.58 -13.00
C ARG A 196 7.03 -1.26 -13.52
N THR A 197 8.30 -1.25 -13.92
CA THR A 197 8.84 -0.18 -14.75
C THR A 197 8.20 -0.25 -16.13
N ARG A 198 7.69 0.87 -16.64
CA ARG A 198 7.14 0.93 -18.00
C ARG A 198 8.18 0.43 -19.01
N GLY A 199 7.78 -0.53 -19.84
CA GLY A 199 8.65 -1.17 -20.84
C GLY A 199 9.29 -2.49 -20.40
N GLY A 200 9.10 -2.93 -19.15
CA GLY A 200 9.53 -4.26 -18.71
C GLY A 200 8.56 -5.36 -19.14
N HIS A 201 8.88 -6.10 -20.20
CA HIS A 201 8.19 -7.37 -20.51
C HIS A 201 8.37 -8.36 -19.35
N MET A 202 7.28 -8.86 -18.77
CA MET A 202 7.35 -9.99 -17.84
C MET A 202 7.57 -11.29 -18.62
N THR A 203 8.67 -11.99 -18.33
CA THR A 203 8.94 -13.35 -18.78
C THR A 203 8.71 -14.41 -17.69
N ARG A 204 8.12 -14.07 -16.54
CA ARG A 204 7.87 -15.08 -15.49
C ARG A 204 6.57 -14.86 -14.71
N PRO A 205 5.77 -15.91 -14.45
CA PRO A 205 4.60 -15.82 -13.58
C PRO A 205 4.98 -15.45 -12.15
N LEU A 206 4.10 -14.73 -11.46
CA LEU A 206 4.20 -14.47 -10.03
C LEU A 206 4.16 -15.81 -9.26
N PRO A 207 5.08 -16.06 -8.31
CA PRO A 207 4.98 -17.25 -7.46
C PRO A 207 3.65 -17.21 -6.67
N GLY A 208 2.81 -18.23 -6.87
CA GLY A 208 1.48 -18.35 -6.24
C GLY A 208 0.29 -18.20 -7.20
N VAL A 209 0.51 -17.91 -8.48
CA VAL A 209 -0.55 -17.94 -9.50
C VAL A 209 -0.67 -19.36 -10.04
N VAL A 210 -1.75 -20.06 -9.66
CA VAL A 210 -2.17 -21.28 -10.36
C VAL A 210 -2.71 -20.85 -11.71
N MET A 211 -2.05 -21.26 -12.79
CA MET A 211 -2.53 -21.03 -14.15
C MET A 211 -3.88 -21.74 -14.30
N LYS A 212 -4.77 -21.22 -15.14
CA LYS A 212 -6.09 -21.84 -15.38
C LYS A 212 -5.97 -23.30 -15.85
N GLU A 213 -4.83 -23.65 -16.46
CA GLU A 213 -4.47 -25.00 -16.90
C GLU A 213 -4.10 -25.95 -15.74
N ASP A 214 -3.74 -25.43 -14.57
CA ASP A 214 -3.35 -26.18 -13.36
C ASP A 214 -4.46 -26.25 -12.30
N ASN A 215 -5.68 -25.80 -12.60
CA ASN A 215 -6.80 -25.90 -11.67
C ASN A 215 -7.39 -27.34 -11.69
N PRO A 216 -7.25 -28.15 -10.62
CA PRO A 216 -7.74 -29.52 -10.60
C PRO A 216 -9.28 -29.63 -10.54
N LEU A 217 -9.98 -28.51 -10.55
CA LEU A 217 -11.44 -28.43 -10.53
C LEU A 217 -11.95 -27.78 -11.82
N SER A 218 -11.96 -28.56 -12.90
CA SER A 218 -12.83 -28.29 -14.04
C SER A 218 -14.28 -28.51 -13.61
N HIS A 219 -15.05 -27.44 -13.46
CA HIS A 219 -16.51 -27.56 -13.38
C HIS A 219 -17.03 -27.99 -14.75
N GLU A 220 -17.19 -29.30 -14.94
CA GLU A 220 -18.03 -29.83 -16.00
C GLU A 220 -19.47 -29.39 -15.73
N GLY A 221 -20.00 -28.57 -16.62
CA GLY A 221 -21.41 -28.23 -16.66
C GLY A 221 -22.22 -29.50 -16.89
N LYS A 222 -23.13 -29.81 -15.96
CA LYS A 222 -24.25 -30.71 -16.25
C LYS A 222 -25.23 -29.97 -17.14
N MET A 223 -25.24 -30.32 -18.42
CA MET A 223 -26.43 -30.20 -19.26
C MET A 223 -27.43 -31.28 -18.84
N SER A 224 -28.60 -30.87 -18.34
CA SER A 224 -29.92 -31.44 -18.60
C SER A 224 -30.97 -30.47 -18.07
#